data_AF-A0AAW0GJN5-F1
#
_entry.id   AF-A0AAW0GJN5-F1
#
_cell.length_a   1.000
_cell.length_b   1.000
_cell.length_c   1.000
_cell.angle_alpha   90.00
_cell.angle_beta   90.00
_cell.angle_gamma   90.00
#
_symmetry.space_group_name_H-M   'P 1'
#
loop_
_entity.id
_entity.type
_entity.pdbx_description
1 polymer ?
#
loop_
_entity_poly.entity_id
_entity_poly.type
_entity_poly.pdbx_seq_one_letter_code
_entity_poly.pdbx_strand_id
1 'polypeptide(L)' 'MSSNWRNVFTYNKYTQIAARALRQSLKEEYRVAAEKRGQTILRYQKWENGVGGQQVFLNPPTDK' A
#
# COMPACT_ATOMS: atom_id res chain seq x y z
N MET A 1 8.36 25.43 -8.42
CA MET A 1 9.23 24.26 -8.22
C MET A 1 8.34 23.06 -7.93
N SER A 2 8.34 22.04 -8.80
CA SER A 2 7.62 20.78 -8.55
C SER A 2 8.53 19.83 -7.76
N SER A 3 7.95 19.07 -6.82
CA SER A 3 8.68 18.06 -6.04
C SER A 3 9.08 16.90 -6.94
N ASN A 4 10.33 16.41 -6.85
CA ASN A 4 10.86 15.34 -7.72
C ASN A 4 9.98 14.07 -7.79
N TRP A 5 9.30 13.71 -6.70
CA TRP A 5 8.45 12.51 -6.64
C TRP A 5 7.18 12.60 -7.50
N ARG A 6 6.70 13.82 -7.80
CA ARG A 6 5.42 14.03 -8.51
C ARG A 6 5.43 13.49 -9.94
N ASN A 7 6.61 13.35 -10.54
CA ASN A 7 6.78 12.82 -11.89
C ASN A 7 6.74 11.29 -11.94
N VAL A 8 6.88 10.62 -10.79
CA VAL A 8 7.02 9.15 -10.71
C VAL A 8 5.75 8.51 -10.14
N PHE A 9 5.12 9.14 -9.14
CA PHE A 9 3.92 8.59 -8.52
C PHE A 9 3.03 9.66 -7.89
N THR A 10 1.78 9.26 -7.59
CA THR A 10 0.77 10.13 -6.98
C THR A 10 1.06 10.41 -5.51
N TYR A 11 0.46 11.47 -4.98
CA TYR A 11 0.64 11.87 -3.58
C TYR A 11 0.29 10.76 -2.57
N ASN A 12 -0.75 9.96 -2.86
CA ASN A 12 -1.13 8.84 -1.99
C ASN A 12 -0.02 7.78 -1.90
N LYS A 13 0.70 7.53 -3.00
CA LYS A 13 1.83 6.60 -3.00
C LYS A 13 3.02 7.19 -2.24
N TYR A 14 3.29 8.48 -2.42
CA TYR A 14 4.33 9.20 -1.67
C TYR A 14 4.13 9.07 -0.16
N THR A 15 2.93 9.42 0.32
CA THR A 15 2.63 9.39 1.77
C THR A 15 2.64 7.97 2.32
N GLN A 16 2.20 6.97 1.55
CA GLN A 16 2.29 5.57 1.94
C GLN A 16 3.75 5.12 2.15
N ILE A 17 4.67 5.51 1.25
CA ILE A 17 6.10 5.20 1.36
C ILE A 17 6.72 5.91 2.56
N ALA A 18 6.47 7.21 2.73
CA ALA A 18 6.96 7.98 3.86
C ALA A 18 6.46 7.40 5.21
N ALA A 19 5.18 7.02 5.27
CA ALA A 19 4.62 6.39 6.45
C ALA A 19 5.24 5.01 6.74
N ARG A 20 5.65 4.24 5.71
CA ARG A 20 6.37 2.98 5.92
C ARG A 20 7.73 3.23 6.55
N ALA A 21 8.52 4.17 6.01
CA ALA A 21 9.81 4.55 6.56
C ALA A 21 9.69 5.01 8.02
N LEU A 22 8.69 5.84 8.32
CA LEU A 22 8.45 6.31 9.69
C LEU A 22 8.16 5.16 10.68
N ARG A 23 7.38 4.15 10.28
CA ARG A 23 7.10 2.99 11.14
C ARG A 23 8.35 2.18 11.44
N GLN A 24 9.24 2.04 10.45
CA GLN A 24 10.50 1.31 10.62
C GLN A 24 11.47 2.04 11.56
N SER A 25 11.33 3.35 11.71
CA SER A 25 12.14 4.16 12.63
C SER A 25 11.63 4.17 14.07
N LEU A 26 10.49 3.53 14.38
CA LEU A 26 9.96 3.44 15.75
C LEU A 26 10.70 2.38 16.58
N LYS A 27 10.69 2.56 17.90
CA LYS A 27 11.12 1.52 18.86
C LYS A 27 10.26 0.27 18.71
N GLU A 28 10.83 -0.88 19.03
CA GLU A 28 10.19 -2.20 18.83
C GLU A 28 8.79 -2.29 19.44
N GLU A 29 8.62 -1.78 20.65
CA GLU A 29 7.37 -1.77 21.41
C GLU A 29 6.21 -1.14 20.63
N TYR A 30 6.49 -0.09 19.85
CA TYR A 30 5.48 0.62 19.05
C TYR A 30 5.46 0.16 17.60
N ARG A 31 6.57 -0.41 17.10
CA ARG A 31 6.72 -0.87 15.72
C ARG A 31 5.70 -1.93 15.37
N VAL A 32 5.53 -2.96 16.20
CA VAL A 32 4.62 -4.08 15.92
C VAL A 32 3.18 -3.62 15.72
N ALA A 33 2.68 -2.74 16.60
CA ALA A 33 1.33 -2.18 16.47
C ALA A 33 1.21 -1.26 15.24
N ALA A 34 2.29 -0.55 14.88
CA ALA A 34 2.30 0.35 13.75
C ALA A 34 2.38 -0.37 12.39
N GLU A 35 3.15 -1.45 12.29
CA GLU A 35 3.32 -2.26 11.09
C GLU A 35 2.04 -2.99 10.67
N LYS A 36 1.26 -3.48 11.65
CA LYS A 36 -0.07 -4.07 11.38
C LYS A 36 -0.98 -3.15 10.57
N ARG A 37 -0.90 -1.83 10.79
CA ARG A 37 -1.68 -0.82 10.03
C ARG A 37 -1.22 -0.65 8.58
N GLY A 38 -0.04 -1.14 8.23
CA GLY A 38 0.50 -1.07 6.87
C GLY A 38 0.09 -2.25 5.99
N GLN A 39 -0.51 -3.31 6.55
CA GLN A 39 -0.95 -4.47 5.80
C GLN A 39 -2.27 -4.19 5.08
N THR A 40 -2.37 -4.62 3.82
CA THR A 40 -3.58 -4.44 3.01
C THR A 40 -3.87 -5.75 2.28
N ILE A 41 -4.97 -6.40 2.65
CA ILE A 41 -5.43 -7.68 2.09
C ILE A 41 -6.64 -7.47 1.16
N LEU A 42 -6.50 -6.55 0.20
CA LEU A 42 -7.58 -6.22 -0.73
C LEU A 42 -7.48 -7.09 -2.00
N ARG A 43 -8.62 -7.61 -2.45
CA ARG A 43 -8.79 -8.22 -3.76
C ARG A 43 -9.78 -7.40 -4.57
N TYR A 44 -9.46 -7.13 -5.82
CA TYR A 44 -10.34 -6.37 -6.71
C TYR A 44 -10.65 -7.16 -7.97
N GLN A 45 -11.76 -6.80 -8.61
CA GLN A 45 -12.18 -7.35 -9.88
C GLN A 45 -12.51 -6.18 -10.80
N LYS A 46 -11.91 -6.16 -11.99
CA LYS A 46 -12.27 -5.16 -13.01
C LYS A 46 -13.55 -5.63 -13.70
N TRP A 47 -14.56 -4.79 -13.75
CA TRP A 47 -15.80 -5.04 -14.47
C TRP A 47 -15.81 -4.18 -15.73
N GLU A 48 -16.06 -4.80 -16.88
CA GLU A 48 -16.19 -4.10 -18.16
C GLU A 48 -17.36 -4.70 -18.94
N ASN A 49 -18.17 -3.84 -19.58
CA ASN A 49 -19.33 -4.26 -20.38
C ASN A 49 -20.29 -5.21 -19.64
N GLY A 50 -20.44 -5.06 -18.32
CA GLY A 50 -21.31 -5.90 -17.50
C GLY A 50 -20.76 -7.29 -17.16
N VAL A 51 -19.53 -7.63 -17.60
CA VAL A 51 -18.87 -8.89 -17.29
C VAL A 51 -17.74 -8.64 -16.28
N GLY A 52 -17.77 -9.39 -15.17
CA GLY A 52 -16.72 -9.36 -14.18
C GLY A 52 -15.47 -10.11 -14.66
N GLY A 53 -14.31 -9.45 -14.63
CA GLY A 53 -13.02 -10.04 -14.99
C GLY A 53 -12.42 -10.94 -13.90
N GLN A 54 -11.12 -11.22 -13.99
CA GLN A 54 -10.43 -12.02 -12.97
C GLN A 54 -10.29 -11.25 -11.65
N GLN A 55 -10.43 -11.96 -10.53
CA GLN A 55 -10.15 -11.41 -9.20
C GLN A 55 -8.65 -11.42 -8.94
N VAL A 56 -8.08 -10.24 -8.68
CA VAL A 56 -6.64 -10.02 -8.49
C VAL A 56 -6.40 -9.45 -7.10
N PHE A 57 -5.46 -10.03 -6.37
CA PHE A 57 -5.01 -9.46 -5.10
C PHE A 57 -4.18 -8.21 -5.37
N LEU A 58 -4.49 -7.11 -4.67
CA LEU A 58 -3.75 -5.86 -4.78
C LEU A 58 -2.31 -6.02 -4.30
N ASN A 59 -2.12 -6.78 -3.20
CA ASN A 59 -0.83 -7.26 -2.75
C ASN A 59 -0.94 -8.78 -2.55
N PRO A 60 0.02 -9.58 -3.04
CA PRO A 60 0.01 -11.01 -2.77
C PRO A 60 0.11 -11.25 -1.26
N PRO A 61 -0.66 -12.19 -0.69
CA PRO A 61 -0.51 -12.57 0.71
C PRO A 61 0.91 -13.12 0.92
N THR A 62 1.60 -12.63 1.95
CA THR A 62 2.80 -13.31 2.46
C THR A 62 2.32 -14.59 3.13
N ASP A 63 2.77 -15.75 2.63
CA ASP A 63 2.42 -17.06 3.18
C ASP A 63 2.68 -17.13 4.70
N LYS A 64 1.83 -17.92 5.38
CA LYS A 64 1.85 -18.12 6.84
C LYS A 64 3.15 -18.71 7.36
#